data_AF-A0A944XG55-F1
#
_entry.id   AF-A0A944XG55-F1
#
_cell.length_a   1.000
_cell.length_b   1.000
_cell.length_c   1.000
_cell.angle_alpha   90.00
_cell.angle_beta   90.00
_cell.angle_gamma   90.00
#
_symmetry.space_group_name_H-M   'P 1'
#
loop_
_entity.id
_entity.type
_entity.pdbx_description
1 polymer ?
#
loop_
_entity_poly.entity_id
_entity_poly.type
_entity_poly.pdbx_seq_one_letter_code
_entity_poly.pdbx_strand_id
1 'polypeptide(L)'
;MAALFLPCGDTGLTVQFGEGIDRDLNQRIIRIRAAVDEAAIPGVIETVPTYRSLMIHYDPLRTSQAEIVEALAPLLAPTSDDGAATGKHWRMPVCFDGEEFAADMAHVAEWANMAPAAIIDIMTSVTHYVYMLGFAPGLPYMGDLPESLAIPRRKDPRHGVPPGSVLIATGLTVIYPVTNATGWHIIGRTPVPLFDVTADDPVLLTPGDTMTLYRVNEADFRAIEERVRAGTFEPERISTA
;
A
#
# COMPACT_ATOMS: atom_id res chain seq x y z
N MET A 1 23.74 3.48 5.50
CA MET A 1 23.04 4.51 6.32
C MET A 1 22.95 4.01 7.75
N ALA A 2 23.14 4.90 8.73
CA ALA A 2 22.95 4.59 10.14
C ALA A 2 21.44 4.59 10.45
N ALA A 3 20.96 3.54 11.12
CA ALA A 3 19.58 3.48 11.60
C ALA A 3 19.41 4.38 12.83
N LEU A 4 18.29 5.10 12.91
CA LEU A 4 17.90 5.88 14.09
C LEU A 4 16.86 5.09 14.88
N PHE A 5 17.12 4.90 16.17
CA PHE A 5 16.19 4.24 17.09
C PHE A 5 15.40 5.29 17.86
N LEU A 6 14.09 5.31 17.64
CA LEU A 6 13.18 6.32 18.17
C LEU A 6 12.15 5.64 19.08
N PRO A 7 12.09 5.98 20.37
CA PRO A 7 11.04 5.50 21.25
C PRO A 7 9.66 5.90 20.73
N CYS A 8 8.70 4.97 20.74
CA CYS A 8 7.32 5.20 20.34
C CYS A 8 6.37 4.74 21.45
N GLY A 9 6.25 5.56 22.49
CA GLY A 9 5.55 5.20 23.72
C GLY A 9 6.30 4.14 24.54
N ASP A 10 5.57 3.49 25.45
CA ASP A 10 6.14 2.54 26.42
C ASP A 10 6.39 1.13 25.84
N THR A 11 5.71 0.79 24.74
CA THR A 11 5.67 -0.56 24.15
C THR A 11 6.06 -0.60 22.67
N GLY A 12 6.62 0.50 22.16
CA GLY A 12 6.96 0.66 20.75
C GLY A 12 8.36 1.21 20.55
N LEU A 13 9.07 0.67 19.56
CA LEU A 13 10.34 1.18 19.06
C LEU A 13 10.24 1.36 17.55
N THR A 14 10.53 2.56 17.05
CA THR A 14 10.63 2.82 15.60
C THR A 14 12.09 2.85 15.19
N VAL A 15 12.46 2.00 14.24
CA VAL A 15 13.77 2.00 13.59
C VAL A 15 13.63 2.73 12.27
N GLN A 16 14.18 3.95 12.18
CA GLN A 16 14.15 4.76 10.97
C GLN A 16 15.44 4.56 10.16
N PHE A 17 15.28 4.29 8.86
CA PHE A 17 16.38 4.00 7.95
C PHE A 17 16.64 5.11 6.94
N GLY A 18 15.77 6.11 6.83
CA GLY A 18 15.93 7.26 5.92
C GLY A 18 14.85 8.32 6.09
N GLU A 19 14.86 9.33 5.20
CA GLU A 19 14.02 10.53 5.30
C GLU A 19 12.92 10.64 4.24
N GLY A 20 12.93 9.83 3.18
CA GLY A 20 11.96 9.91 2.07
C GLY A 20 11.23 8.60 1.78
N ILE A 21 10.42 8.60 0.71
CA ILE A 21 9.87 7.39 0.09
C ILE A 21 10.87 6.94 -0.97
N ASP A 22 11.47 5.78 -0.76
CA ASP A 22 12.49 5.21 -1.63
C ASP A 22 12.27 3.70 -1.73
N ARG A 23 12.21 3.18 -2.96
CA ARG A 23 11.87 1.76 -3.19
C ARG A 23 12.95 0.83 -2.66
N ASP A 24 14.22 1.12 -2.89
CA ASP A 24 15.33 0.26 -2.48
C ASP A 24 15.42 0.21 -0.94
N LEU A 25 15.20 1.36 -0.30
CA LEU A 25 15.07 1.47 1.15
C LEU A 25 13.90 0.63 1.68
N ASN A 26 12.73 0.74 1.07
CA ASN A 26 11.56 -0.03 1.49
C ASN A 26 11.74 -1.53 1.30
N GLN A 27 12.32 -1.97 0.18
CA GLN A 27 12.66 -3.38 -0.04
C GLN A 27 13.63 -3.89 1.03
N ARG A 28 14.64 -3.09 1.40
CA ARG A 28 15.53 -3.42 2.51
C ARG A 28 14.78 -3.53 3.83
N ILE A 29 13.84 -2.63 4.11
CA ILE A 29 13.01 -2.68 5.34
C ILE A 29 12.17 -3.96 5.38
N ILE A 30 11.60 -4.38 4.24
CA ILE A 30 10.84 -5.64 4.14
C ILE A 30 11.74 -6.85 4.42
N ARG A 31 12.99 -6.86 3.90
CA ARG A 31 13.98 -7.90 4.21
C ARG A 31 14.34 -7.93 5.70
N ILE A 32 14.61 -6.75 6.28
CA ILE A 32 14.91 -6.62 7.71
C ILE A 32 13.74 -7.13 8.55
N ARG A 33 12.50 -6.79 8.19
CA ARG A 33 11.31 -7.30 8.86
C ARG A 33 11.29 -8.83 8.87
N ALA A 34 11.49 -9.46 7.72
CA ALA A 34 11.52 -10.92 7.63
C ALA A 34 12.59 -11.54 8.53
N ALA A 35 13.78 -10.92 8.58
CA ALA A 35 14.87 -11.36 9.47
C ALA A 35 14.53 -11.17 10.96
N VAL A 36 13.82 -10.10 11.33
CA VAL A 36 13.36 -9.86 12.71
C VAL A 36 12.31 -10.90 13.10
N ASP A 37 11.36 -11.17 12.21
CA ASP A 37 10.30 -12.16 12.44
C ASP A 37 10.91 -13.58 12.59
N GLU A 38 11.91 -13.93 11.77
CA GLU A 38 12.64 -15.21 11.85
C GLU A 38 13.50 -15.33 13.12
N ALA A 39 14.13 -14.23 13.55
CA ALA A 39 14.95 -14.21 14.76
C ALA A 39 14.15 -14.46 16.04
N ALA A 40 12.83 -14.31 16.01
CA ALA A 40 11.91 -14.57 17.12
C ALA A 40 12.40 -13.93 18.44
N ILE A 41 12.82 -12.65 18.37
CA ILE A 41 13.41 -11.92 19.49
C ILE A 41 12.44 -11.94 20.69
N PRO A 42 12.88 -12.40 21.88
CA PRO A 42 12.01 -12.47 23.05
C PRO A 42 11.30 -11.15 23.37
N GLY A 43 9.98 -11.23 23.54
CA GLY A 43 9.16 -10.07 23.88
C GLY A 43 8.72 -9.22 22.68
N VAL A 44 9.26 -9.40 21.48
CA VAL A 44 8.68 -8.80 20.26
C VAL A 44 7.31 -9.45 19.98
N ILE A 45 6.31 -8.61 19.77
CA ILE A 45 4.91 -9.00 19.51
C ILE A 45 4.60 -8.91 18.02
N GLU A 46 4.98 -7.79 17.40
CA GLU A 46 4.59 -7.44 16.03
C GLU A 46 5.60 -6.48 15.41
N THR A 47 5.79 -6.60 14.09
CA THR A 47 6.58 -5.70 13.28
C THR A 47 5.72 -5.05 12.19
N VAL A 48 5.79 -3.71 12.07
CA VAL A 48 5.02 -2.93 11.10
C VAL A 48 5.96 -2.15 10.19
N PRO A 49 6.16 -2.59 8.93
CA PRO A 49 6.99 -1.88 7.97
C PRO A 49 6.22 -0.70 7.37
N THR A 50 6.92 0.41 7.17
CA THR A 50 6.42 1.61 6.47
C THR A 50 7.38 1.99 5.34
N TYR A 51 7.18 3.17 4.71
CA TYR A 51 8.07 3.66 3.64
C TYR A 51 9.56 3.61 4.00
N ARG A 52 9.92 4.06 5.20
CA ARG A 52 11.30 4.37 5.60
C ARG A 52 11.67 3.92 7.01
N SER A 53 10.74 3.28 7.72
CA SER A 53 10.95 2.80 9.08
C SER A 53 10.23 1.48 9.34
N LEU A 54 10.75 0.73 10.31
CA LEU A 54 10.13 -0.46 10.88
C LEU A 54 9.73 -0.15 12.32
N MET A 55 8.44 -0.26 12.62
CA MET A 55 7.96 -0.21 14.01
C MET A 55 7.95 -1.61 14.61
N ILE A 56 8.38 -1.72 15.85
CA ILE A 56 8.43 -2.96 16.61
C ILE A 56 7.60 -2.75 17.86
N HIS A 57 6.52 -3.51 17.98
CA HIS A 57 5.73 -3.62 19.19
C HIS A 57 6.30 -4.73 20.06
N TYR A 58 6.47 -4.47 21.36
CA TYR A 58 7.04 -5.43 22.29
C TYR A 58 6.34 -5.40 23.66
N ASP A 59 6.47 -6.52 24.38
CA ASP A 59 6.03 -6.66 25.76
C ASP A 59 7.13 -6.14 26.72
N PRO A 60 6.93 -4.99 27.39
CA PRO A 60 7.94 -4.39 28.27
C PRO A 60 8.20 -5.22 29.54
N LEU A 61 7.38 -6.23 29.85
CA LEU A 61 7.62 -7.15 30.96
C LEU A 61 8.56 -8.30 30.58
N ARG A 62 8.83 -8.48 29.28
CA ARG A 62 9.66 -9.58 28.75
C ARG A 62 10.98 -9.10 28.15
N THR A 63 11.05 -7.85 27.72
CA THR A 63 12.23 -7.23 27.13
C THR A 63 12.21 -5.71 27.36
N SER A 64 13.34 -5.07 27.18
CA SER A 64 13.52 -3.62 27.15
C SER A 64 13.87 -3.12 25.74
N GLN A 65 13.76 -1.81 25.52
CA GLN A 65 14.22 -1.20 24.26
C GLN A 65 15.71 -1.43 24.03
N ALA A 66 16.53 -1.39 25.08
CA ALA A 66 17.98 -1.60 24.97
C ALA A 66 18.30 -3.02 24.46
N GLU A 67 17.63 -4.03 25.02
CA GLU A 67 17.78 -5.43 24.60
C GLU A 67 17.30 -5.64 23.15
N ILE A 68 16.19 -5.00 22.75
CA ILE A 68 15.72 -5.04 21.36
C ILE A 68 16.76 -4.40 20.43
N VAL A 69 17.28 -3.21 20.76
CA VAL A 69 18.29 -2.52 19.93
C VAL A 69 19.54 -3.39 19.77
N GLU A 70 20.00 -4.03 20.84
CA GLU A 70 21.14 -4.94 20.81
C GLU A 70 20.87 -6.16 19.91
N ALA A 71 19.68 -6.77 20.04
CA ALA A 71 19.28 -7.92 19.22
C ALA A 71 19.08 -7.56 17.73
N LEU A 72 18.69 -6.33 17.42
CA LEU A 72 18.51 -5.86 16.05
C LEU A 72 19.84 -5.56 15.36
N ALA A 73 20.85 -5.07 16.09
CA ALA A 73 22.12 -4.64 15.51
C ALA A 73 22.73 -5.62 14.47
N PRO A 74 22.81 -6.95 14.70
CA PRO A 74 23.30 -7.89 13.70
C PRO A 74 22.38 -8.02 12.48
N LEU A 75 21.06 -7.86 12.64
CA LEU A 75 20.06 -7.98 11.58
C LEU A 75 20.03 -6.75 10.66
N LEU A 76 20.49 -5.59 11.15
CA LEU A 76 20.54 -4.36 10.36
C LEU A 76 21.81 -4.24 9.50
N ALA A 77 22.80 -5.12 9.73
CA ALA A 77 24.05 -5.12 8.99
C ALA A 77 23.81 -5.36 7.49
N PRO A 78 24.55 -4.70 6.58
CA PRO A 78 24.45 -4.97 5.15
C PRO A 78 24.77 -6.43 4.86
N THR A 79 23.86 -7.15 4.20
CA THR A 79 24.10 -8.49 3.67
C THR A 79 24.58 -8.39 2.22
N SER A 80 25.42 -9.32 1.77
CA SER A 80 25.87 -9.41 0.38
C SER A 80 24.74 -9.81 -0.59
N ASP A 81 23.61 -10.25 -0.07
CA ASP A 81 22.42 -10.63 -0.82
C ASP A 81 21.39 -9.49 -0.77
N ASP A 82 21.62 -8.46 -1.58
CA ASP A 82 20.65 -7.40 -1.88
C ASP A 82 19.75 -7.81 -3.07
N GLY A 83 19.36 -9.08 -3.13
CA GLY A 83 18.36 -9.55 -4.09
C GLY A 83 17.04 -8.78 -3.96
N ALA A 84 16.34 -8.58 -5.08
CA ALA A 84 15.03 -7.94 -5.09
C ALA A 84 14.08 -8.71 -4.17
N ALA A 85 13.39 -8.01 -3.27
CA ALA A 85 12.32 -8.62 -2.47
C ALA A 85 11.24 -9.15 -3.42
N THR A 86 10.84 -10.41 -3.24
CA THR A 86 9.93 -11.13 -4.14
C THR A 86 8.46 -10.81 -3.81
N GLY A 87 8.00 -9.63 -4.23
CA GLY A 87 6.57 -9.30 -4.22
C GLY A 87 5.79 -10.00 -5.34
N LYS A 88 4.50 -10.23 -5.12
CA LYS A 88 3.57 -10.68 -6.17
C LYS A 88 3.27 -9.51 -7.12
N HIS A 89 2.99 -9.80 -8.39
CA HIS A 89 2.45 -8.81 -9.32
C HIS A 89 0.97 -9.06 -9.59
N TRP A 90 0.13 -8.05 -9.37
CA TRP A 90 -1.31 -8.12 -9.52
C TRP A 90 -1.82 -7.28 -10.69
N ARG A 91 -2.88 -7.73 -11.36
CA ARG A 91 -3.62 -6.94 -12.35
C ARG A 91 -5.01 -6.59 -11.82
N MET A 92 -5.30 -5.30 -11.77
CA MET A 92 -6.51 -4.79 -11.14
C MET A 92 -7.45 -4.14 -12.17
N PRO A 93 -8.68 -4.66 -12.36
CA PRO A 93 -9.68 -4.00 -13.19
C PRO A 93 -10.15 -2.71 -12.53
N VAL A 94 -10.18 -1.60 -13.26
CA VAL A 94 -10.68 -0.33 -12.76
C VAL A 94 -11.60 0.31 -13.78
N CYS A 95 -12.79 0.69 -13.33
CA CYS A 95 -13.68 1.55 -14.09
C CYS A 95 -13.38 3.02 -13.76
N PHE A 96 -13.28 3.85 -14.79
CA PHE A 96 -13.00 5.29 -14.70
C PHE A 96 -14.15 6.13 -15.25
N ASP A 97 -15.28 5.49 -15.61
CA ASP A 97 -16.35 6.10 -16.37
C ASP A 97 -17.32 6.84 -15.45
N GLY A 98 -17.60 8.12 -15.72
CA GLY A 98 -18.63 8.88 -15.00
C GLY A 98 -18.32 9.19 -13.52
N GLU A 99 -19.21 9.98 -12.92
CA GLU A 99 -19.02 10.46 -11.54
C GLU A 99 -19.16 9.37 -10.47
N GLU A 100 -19.87 8.28 -10.78
CA GLU A 100 -20.03 7.16 -9.84
C GLU A 100 -18.67 6.52 -9.50
N PHE A 101 -17.82 6.33 -10.51
CA PHE A 101 -16.55 5.64 -10.37
C PHE A 101 -15.40 6.62 -10.15
N ALA A 102 -15.45 7.79 -10.79
CA ALA A 102 -14.34 8.73 -10.87
C ALA A 102 -14.78 10.17 -10.58
N ALA A 103 -15.45 10.38 -9.44
CA ALA A 103 -16.07 11.64 -9.03
C ALA A 103 -15.15 12.88 -9.07
N ASP A 104 -13.83 12.69 -8.98
CA ASP A 104 -12.85 13.79 -8.96
C ASP A 104 -11.99 13.86 -10.22
N MET A 105 -12.25 13.02 -11.24
CA MET A 105 -11.45 12.98 -12.48
C MET A 105 -11.37 14.35 -13.17
N ALA A 106 -12.49 15.08 -13.26
CA ALA A 106 -12.51 16.40 -13.89
C ALA A 106 -11.63 17.42 -13.13
N HIS A 107 -11.64 17.39 -11.80
CA HIS A 107 -10.82 18.28 -10.98
C HIS A 107 -9.33 17.94 -11.07
N VAL A 108 -9.00 16.64 -11.07
CA VAL A 108 -7.63 16.16 -11.25
C VAL A 108 -7.11 16.54 -12.65
N ALA A 109 -7.94 16.38 -13.69
CA ALA A 109 -7.64 16.79 -15.06
C ALA A 109 -7.34 18.29 -15.17
N GLU A 110 -8.16 19.13 -14.54
CA GLU A 110 -7.93 20.58 -14.49
C GLU A 110 -6.62 20.92 -13.77
N TRP A 111 -6.36 20.33 -12.60
CA TRP A 111 -5.14 20.57 -11.83
C TRP A 111 -3.87 20.14 -12.59
N ALA A 112 -3.91 18.96 -13.20
CA ALA A 112 -2.79 18.40 -13.95
C ALA A 112 -2.60 19.06 -15.33
N ASN A 113 -3.57 19.89 -15.78
CA ASN A 113 -3.65 20.40 -17.14
C ASN A 113 -3.57 19.26 -18.19
N MET A 114 -4.35 18.20 -17.96
CA MET A 114 -4.39 16.99 -18.78
C MET A 114 -5.82 16.61 -19.13
N ALA A 115 -6.01 15.95 -20.28
CA ALA A 115 -7.28 15.31 -20.57
C ALA A 115 -7.49 14.11 -19.63
N PRO A 116 -8.73 13.80 -19.19
CA PRO A 116 -9.02 12.60 -18.40
C PRO A 116 -8.46 11.31 -19.00
N ALA A 117 -8.50 11.17 -20.34
CA ALA A 117 -7.93 10.02 -21.03
C ALA A 117 -6.43 9.85 -20.78
N ALA A 118 -5.66 10.95 -20.77
CA ALA A 118 -4.23 10.91 -20.50
C ALA A 118 -3.93 10.51 -19.05
N ILE A 119 -4.77 10.90 -18.10
CA ILE A 119 -4.66 10.44 -16.70
C ILE A 119 -4.90 8.94 -16.63
N ILE A 120 -5.93 8.42 -17.30
CA ILE A 120 -6.21 6.98 -17.34
C ILE A 120 -5.04 6.22 -17.97
N ASP A 121 -4.45 6.72 -19.05
CA ASP A 121 -3.28 6.12 -19.69
C ASP A 121 -2.08 6.07 -18.74
N ILE A 122 -1.82 7.15 -17.97
CA ILE A 122 -0.79 7.16 -16.93
C ILE A 122 -1.11 6.10 -15.86
N MET A 123 -2.31 6.14 -15.28
CA MET A 123 -2.72 5.22 -14.21
C MET A 123 -2.67 3.75 -14.62
N THR A 124 -2.89 3.44 -15.90
CA THR A 124 -2.84 2.06 -16.41
C THR A 124 -1.45 1.63 -16.90
N SER A 125 -0.54 2.58 -17.15
CA SER A 125 0.86 2.30 -17.52
C SER A 125 1.80 2.17 -16.31
N VAL A 126 1.46 2.79 -15.17
CA VAL A 126 2.30 2.77 -13.96
C VAL A 126 2.23 1.41 -13.27
N THR A 127 3.40 0.88 -12.91
CA THR A 127 3.51 -0.23 -11.97
C THR A 127 3.50 0.32 -10.55
N HIS A 128 2.37 0.19 -9.87
CA HIS A 128 2.17 0.67 -8.51
C HIS A 128 2.86 -0.27 -7.53
N TYR A 129 3.78 0.24 -6.72
CA TYR A 129 4.46 -0.54 -5.68
C TYR A 129 3.82 -0.34 -4.33
N VAL A 130 3.50 -1.43 -3.62
CA VAL A 130 2.93 -1.39 -2.28
C VAL A 130 4.05 -1.17 -1.27
N TYR A 131 4.19 0.07 -0.78
CA TYR A 131 5.22 0.41 0.21
C TYR A 131 4.84 -0.03 1.62
N MET A 132 3.56 0.10 1.97
CA MET A 132 3.03 -0.25 3.28
C MET A 132 1.52 -0.45 3.23
N LEU A 133 1.00 -1.10 4.26
CA LEU A 133 -0.44 -1.13 4.56
C LEU A 133 -0.73 -0.31 5.81
N GLY A 134 -1.89 0.34 5.90
CA GLY A 134 -2.25 1.09 7.11
C GLY A 134 -3.54 1.89 6.98
N PHE A 135 -3.90 2.66 8.00
CA PHE A 135 -5.17 3.41 8.14
C PHE A 135 -6.44 2.54 8.25
N ALA A 136 -6.59 1.51 7.42
CA ALA A 136 -7.62 0.49 7.49
C ALA A 136 -7.04 -0.89 7.11
N PRO A 137 -7.67 -2.01 7.51
CA PRO A 137 -7.20 -3.35 7.18
C PRO A 137 -7.02 -3.55 5.68
N GLY A 138 -5.82 -3.93 5.25
CA GLY A 138 -5.51 -4.19 3.84
C GLY A 138 -5.43 -2.97 2.92
N LEU A 139 -5.49 -1.73 3.44
CA LEU A 139 -5.39 -0.55 2.58
C LEU A 139 -3.94 -0.32 2.15
N PRO A 140 -3.64 -0.39 0.83
CA PRO A 140 -2.29 -0.26 0.32
C PRO A 140 -1.95 1.20 0.07
N TYR A 141 -0.79 1.63 0.55
CA TYR A 141 -0.17 2.87 0.11
C TYR A 141 0.82 2.57 -1.00
N MET A 142 0.48 3.00 -2.20
CA MET A 142 1.28 2.76 -3.38
C MET A 142 1.86 4.06 -3.92
N GLY A 143 3.11 4.03 -4.36
CA GLY A 143 3.78 5.20 -4.93
C GLY A 143 4.06 5.04 -6.41
N ASP A 144 5.10 5.75 -6.86
CA ASP A 144 5.60 5.78 -8.23
C ASP A 144 4.67 6.50 -9.23
N LEU A 145 3.71 7.27 -8.72
CA LEU A 145 2.89 8.15 -9.55
C LEU A 145 3.73 9.36 -10.00
N PRO A 146 3.65 9.80 -11.27
CA PRO A 146 4.41 10.95 -11.73
C PRO A 146 4.02 12.23 -10.99
N GLU A 147 4.98 13.16 -10.87
CA GLU A 147 4.78 14.45 -10.21
C GLU A 147 3.61 15.25 -10.80
N SER A 148 3.32 15.05 -12.08
CA SER A 148 2.16 15.64 -12.77
C SER A 148 0.80 15.22 -12.22
N LEU A 149 0.74 14.19 -11.37
CA LEU A 149 -0.46 13.75 -10.64
C LEU A 149 -0.26 13.83 -9.12
N ALA A 150 0.77 14.53 -8.64
CA ALA A 150 1.03 14.74 -7.21
C ALA A 150 0.12 15.84 -6.61
N ILE A 151 -1.17 15.77 -6.90
CA ILE A 151 -2.17 16.72 -6.44
C ILE A 151 -2.29 16.70 -4.90
N PRO A 152 -2.33 17.86 -4.22
CA PRO A 152 -2.52 17.90 -2.77
C PRO A 152 -3.86 17.32 -2.33
N ARG A 153 -3.95 16.91 -1.06
CA ARG A 153 -5.22 16.49 -0.45
C ARG A 153 -6.27 17.60 -0.53
N ARG A 154 -7.52 17.20 -0.68
CA ARG A 154 -8.70 18.06 -0.56
C ARG A 154 -8.69 18.76 0.80
N LYS A 155 -9.14 20.01 0.82
CA LYS A 155 -9.39 20.76 2.06
C LYS A 155 -10.60 20.20 2.82
N ASP A 156 -11.64 19.86 2.07
CA ASP A 156 -12.89 19.29 2.60
C ASP A 156 -12.98 17.80 2.25
N PRO A 157 -12.86 16.90 3.24
CA PRO A 157 -12.96 15.46 3.03
C PRO A 157 -14.35 15.03 2.53
N ARG A 158 -14.38 14.05 1.63
CA ARG A 158 -15.62 13.33 1.27
C ARG A 158 -15.90 12.24 2.29
N HIS A 159 -17.17 12.05 2.64
CA HIS A 159 -17.63 10.97 3.50
C HIS A 159 -18.23 9.83 2.68
N GLY A 160 -18.27 8.62 3.24
CA GLY A 160 -18.98 7.48 2.65
C GLY A 160 -18.39 6.99 1.33
N VAL A 161 -17.07 7.15 1.13
CA VAL A 161 -16.41 6.67 -0.09
C VAL A 161 -16.45 5.14 -0.11
N PRO A 162 -16.99 4.52 -1.17
CA PRO A 162 -17.24 3.09 -1.18
C PRO A 162 -15.94 2.27 -1.25
N PRO A 163 -15.99 0.98 -0.85
CA PRO A 163 -14.90 0.05 -1.09
C PRO A 163 -14.57 -0.05 -2.58
N GLY A 164 -13.31 -0.33 -2.86
CA GLY A 164 -12.74 -0.43 -4.20
C GLY A 164 -12.42 0.93 -4.85
N SER A 165 -12.78 2.07 -4.25
CA SER A 165 -12.41 3.38 -4.80
C SER A 165 -10.89 3.52 -4.90
N VAL A 166 -10.42 3.88 -6.09
CA VAL A 166 -9.03 4.20 -6.42
C VAL A 166 -8.84 5.69 -6.24
N LEU A 167 -7.93 6.07 -5.35
CA LEU A 167 -7.70 7.46 -4.98
C LEU A 167 -6.25 7.87 -5.15
N ILE A 168 -6.03 9.14 -5.49
CA ILE A 168 -4.68 9.72 -5.56
C ILE A 168 -4.55 10.96 -4.67
N ALA A 169 -3.36 11.14 -4.10
CA ALA A 169 -2.91 12.37 -3.46
C ALA A 169 -1.41 12.34 -3.26
N THR A 170 -0.74 13.49 -3.36
CA THR A 170 0.67 13.67 -2.95
C THR A 170 1.62 12.64 -3.58
N GLY A 171 1.39 12.27 -4.84
CA GLY A 171 2.21 11.31 -5.58
C GLY A 171 1.98 9.84 -5.22
N LEU A 172 0.91 9.56 -4.48
CA LEU A 172 0.52 8.22 -4.06
C LEU A 172 -0.84 7.84 -4.61
N THR A 173 -1.05 6.52 -4.74
CA THR A 173 -2.32 5.88 -5.04
C THR A 173 -2.71 4.97 -3.86
N VAL A 174 -3.98 4.98 -3.47
CA VAL A 174 -4.56 4.03 -2.50
C VAL A 174 -5.83 3.42 -3.09
N ILE A 175 -6.20 2.24 -2.61
CA ILE A 175 -7.52 1.65 -2.89
C ILE A 175 -8.20 1.35 -1.56
N TYR A 176 -9.43 1.83 -1.39
CA TYR A 176 -10.14 1.63 -0.13
C TYR A 176 -10.69 0.20 0.01
N PRO A 177 -10.28 -0.55 1.05
CA PRO A 177 -10.81 -1.90 1.30
C PRO A 177 -12.19 -1.87 1.94
N VAL A 178 -12.53 -0.77 2.63
CA VAL A 178 -13.79 -0.57 3.36
C VAL A 178 -14.28 0.86 3.16
N THR A 179 -15.57 1.09 3.43
CA THR A 179 -16.15 2.44 3.35
C THR A 179 -15.43 3.39 4.30
N ASN A 180 -14.98 4.54 3.81
CA ASN A 180 -14.24 5.50 4.64
C ASN A 180 -14.45 6.95 4.21
N ALA A 181 -14.03 7.90 5.05
CA ALA A 181 -13.90 9.30 4.68
C ALA A 181 -12.50 9.57 4.10
N THR A 182 -12.40 10.46 3.12
CA THR A 182 -11.13 10.74 2.45
C THR A 182 -10.91 12.20 2.13
N GLY A 183 -9.66 12.65 2.29
CA GLY A 183 -9.18 13.88 1.67
C GLY A 183 -8.46 13.64 0.33
N TRP A 184 -8.51 12.43 -0.23
CA TRP A 184 -7.88 12.08 -1.49
C TRP A 184 -8.87 12.23 -2.64
N HIS A 185 -8.39 12.23 -3.87
CA HIS A 185 -9.22 12.42 -5.07
C HIS A 185 -9.61 11.08 -5.67
N ILE A 186 -10.91 10.84 -5.84
CA ILE A 186 -11.45 9.59 -6.38
C ILE A 186 -11.38 9.62 -7.91
N ILE A 187 -10.54 8.77 -8.49
CA ILE A 187 -10.28 8.76 -9.94
C ILE A 187 -10.78 7.48 -10.62
N GLY A 188 -11.23 6.47 -9.88
CA GLY A 188 -11.77 5.24 -10.43
C GLY A 188 -12.24 4.30 -9.33
N ARG A 189 -12.71 3.12 -9.71
CA ARG A 189 -13.10 2.07 -8.76
C ARG A 189 -12.87 0.68 -9.31
N THR A 190 -12.39 -0.22 -8.46
CA THR A 190 -12.28 -1.66 -8.74
C THR A 190 -13.43 -2.42 -8.05
N PRO A 191 -13.97 -3.48 -8.69
CA PRO A 191 -14.92 -4.39 -8.05
C PRO A 191 -14.24 -5.47 -7.19
N VAL A 192 -12.89 -5.57 -7.23
CA VAL A 192 -12.14 -6.61 -6.52
C VAL A 192 -11.95 -6.22 -5.06
N PRO A 193 -12.27 -7.10 -4.09
CA PRO A 193 -12.06 -6.83 -2.67
C PRO A 193 -10.58 -6.91 -2.31
N LEU A 194 -10.09 -5.94 -1.54
CA LEU A 194 -8.72 -5.93 -1.03
C LEU A 194 -8.60 -6.55 0.38
N PHE A 195 -9.73 -6.60 1.09
CA PHE A 195 -9.83 -7.16 2.43
C PHE A 195 -11.11 -7.98 2.55
N ASP A 196 -10.98 -9.22 3.00
CA ASP A 196 -12.11 -10.10 3.32
C ASP A 196 -11.77 -10.92 4.58
N VAL A 197 -12.37 -10.56 5.71
CA VAL A 197 -12.17 -11.24 6.98
C VAL A 197 -12.59 -12.72 6.98
N THR A 198 -13.38 -13.14 5.98
CA THR A 198 -13.87 -14.52 5.86
C THR A 198 -12.97 -15.40 4.98
N ALA A 199 -12.01 -14.82 4.25
CA ALA A 199 -11.06 -15.55 3.43
C ALA A 199 -9.91 -16.13 4.27
N ASP A 200 -9.28 -17.19 3.76
CA ASP A 200 -8.10 -17.81 4.40
C ASP A 200 -6.91 -16.83 4.46
N ASP A 201 -6.74 -16.00 3.43
CA ASP A 201 -5.83 -14.85 3.41
C ASP A 201 -6.66 -13.56 3.35
N PRO A 202 -6.89 -12.88 4.48
CA PRO A 202 -7.80 -11.75 4.53
C PRO A 202 -7.35 -10.51 3.77
N VAL A 203 -6.08 -10.42 3.37
CA VAL A 203 -5.50 -9.22 2.75
C VAL A 203 -4.89 -9.57 1.40
N LEU A 204 -5.41 -8.97 0.32
CA LEU A 204 -4.97 -9.30 -1.04
C LEU A 204 -3.53 -8.86 -1.34
N LEU A 205 -3.15 -7.66 -0.89
CA LEU A 205 -1.89 -7.00 -1.23
C LEU A 205 -0.98 -6.92 -0.01
N THR A 206 0.30 -7.25 -0.17
CA THR A 206 1.31 -7.15 0.89
C THR A 206 2.41 -6.15 0.54
N PRO A 207 3.10 -5.52 1.52
CA PRO A 207 4.24 -4.66 1.23
C PRO A 207 5.30 -5.41 0.41
N GLY A 208 5.77 -4.79 -0.68
CA GLY A 208 6.63 -5.42 -1.68
C GLY A 208 5.91 -5.85 -2.94
N ASP A 209 4.60 -6.08 -2.88
CA ASP A 209 3.80 -6.39 -4.07
C ASP A 209 3.79 -5.21 -5.06
N THR A 210 3.53 -5.56 -6.32
CA THR A 210 3.31 -4.58 -7.38
C THR A 210 1.95 -4.80 -8.03
N MET A 211 1.40 -3.74 -8.62
CA MET A 211 0.09 -3.78 -9.27
C MET A 211 0.05 -2.91 -10.51
N THR A 212 -0.53 -3.44 -11.58
CA THR A 212 -0.91 -2.66 -12.76
C THR A 212 -2.43 -2.57 -12.85
N LEU A 213 -2.93 -1.40 -13.23
CA LEU A 213 -4.36 -1.18 -13.44
C LEU A 213 -4.69 -1.44 -14.91
N TYR A 214 -5.85 -2.02 -15.20
CA TYR A 214 -6.39 -2.06 -16.55
C TYR A 214 -7.81 -1.52 -16.57
N ARG A 215 -8.12 -0.76 -17.62
CA ARG A 215 -9.44 -0.15 -17.77
C ARG A 215 -10.49 -1.21 -18.10
N VAL A 216 -11.61 -1.14 -17.41
CA VAL A 216 -12.87 -1.81 -17.77
C VAL A 216 -13.98 -0.77 -17.94
N ASN A 217 -14.98 -1.08 -18.77
CA ASN A 217 -16.20 -0.29 -18.82
C ASN A 217 -17.14 -0.66 -17.65
N GLU A 218 -18.23 0.09 -17.49
CA GLU A 218 -19.20 -0.17 -16.43
C GLU A 218 -19.81 -1.58 -16.51
N ALA A 219 -20.17 -2.09 -17.70
CA ALA A 219 -20.78 -3.41 -17.83
C ALA A 219 -19.84 -4.53 -17.35
N ASP A 220 -18.57 -4.46 -17.72
CA ASP A 220 -17.52 -5.39 -17.29
C ASP A 220 -17.26 -5.27 -15.78
N PHE A 221 -17.27 -4.05 -15.23
CA PHE A 221 -17.18 -3.82 -13.78
C PHE A 221 -18.31 -4.57 -13.04
N ARG A 222 -19.57 -4.39 -13.48
CA ARG A 222 -20.73 -5.03 -12.84
C ARG A 222 -20.68 -6.55 -12.95
N ALA A 223 -20.27 -7.08 -14.11
CA ALA A 223 -20.10 -8.52 -14.30
C ALA A 223 -19.04 -9.10 -13.36
N ILE A 224 -17.93 -8.39 -13.13
CA ILE A 224 -16.91 -8.80 -12.15
C ILE A 224 -17.46 -8.71 -10.73
N GLU A 225 -18.17 -7.64 -10.37
CA GLU A 225 -18.79 -7.46 -9.05
C GLU A 225 -19.76 -8.60 -8.71
N GLU A 226 -20.56 -9.06 -9.69
CA GLU A 226 -21.43 -10.23 -9.54
C GLU A 226 -20.64 -11.52 -9.28
N ARG A 227 -19.55 -11.75 -10.03
CA ARG A 227 -18.69 -12.92 -9.84
C ARG A 227 -17.98 -12.91 -8.48
N VAL A 228 -17.54 -11.74 -8.02
CA VAL A 228 -16.98 -11.53 -6.67
C VAL A 228 -18.02 -11.91 -5.63
N ARG A 229 -19.25 -11.39 -5.74
CA ARG A 229 -20.34 -11.70 -4.81
C ARG A 229 -20.71 -13.20 -4.80
N ALA A 230 -20.56 -13.87 -5.94
CA ALA A 230 -20.79 -15.30 -6.08
C ALA A 230 -19.59 -16.16 -5.62
N GLY A 231 -18.44 -15.57 -5.26
CA GLY A 231 -17.23 -16.31 -4.90
C GLY A 231 -16.57 -17.06 -6.07
N THR A 232 -16.78 -16.57 -7.31
CA THR A 232 -16.28 -17.21 -8.55
C THR A 232 -15.28 -16.32 -9.30
N PHE A 233 -14.85 -15.24 -8.67
CA PHE A 233 -13.82 -14.36 -9.18
C PHE A 233 -12.49 -14.66 -8.51
N GLU A 234 -11.48 -14.91 -9.32
CA GLU A 234 -10.10 -15.08 -8.88
C GLU A 234 -9.30 -13.83 -9.26
N PRO A 235 -8.69 -13.11 -8.29
CA PRO A 235 -7.82 -11.99 -8.59
C PRO A 235 -6.63 -12.40 -9.47
N GLU A 236 -6.36 -11.60 -10.50
CA GLU A 236 -5.33 -11.94 -11.48
C GLU A 236 -3.93 -11.64 -10.95
N ARG A 237 -3.13 -12.70 -10.75
CA ARG A 237 -1.72 -12.62 -10.40
C ARG A 237 -0.85 -12.98 -11.61
N ILE A 238 0.01 -12.06 -12.05
CA ILE A 238 1.00 -12.35 -13.09
C ILE A 238 2.21 -13.04 -12.44
N SER A 239 2.64 -14.17 -13.02
CA SER A 239 3.94 -14.73 -12.70
C SER A 239 5.01 -13.83 -13.29
N THR A 240 5.78 -13.13 -12.44
CA THR A 240 7.04 -12.52 -12.86
C THR A 240 8.03 -13.66 -13.11
N ALA A 241 8.45 -13.84 -14.36
CA ALA A 241 9.46 -14.83 -14.76
C ALA A 241 10.84 -14.46 -14.21
#